data_AF-C4Y1Z5-F1
#
_entry.id   AF-C4Y1Z5-F1
#
_cell.length_a   1.000
_cell.length_b   1.000
_cell.length_c   1.000
_cell.angle_alpha   90.00
_cell.angle_beta   90.00
_cell.angle_gamma   90.00
#
_symmetry.space_group_name_H-M   'P 1'
#
loop_
_entity.id
_entity.type
_entity.pdbx_description
1 polymer ?
#
loop_
_entity_poly.entity_id
_entity_poly.type
_entity_poly.pdbx_seq_one_letter_code
_entity_poly.pdbx_strand_id
1 'polypeptide(L)'
;MLKCDENWTLHKSWADSLFKRVLRSELPEWVILFPEVNIKTPTVTYLQQVQSKRYYLPEFEHVLYPRFSGLHSAITSLSRTPESKFDTLYDITISYEPQPPSLMQFFASDKPLVVYVDVQMKPLSRVPLKRSKLEGWLEKTWMEKEKYLESNKGNQEQGEASSRSRSILDVPLLTIWKTRAGSTFDNIAKQSSQKNQFS
;
A
#
# COMPACT_ATOMS: atom_id res chain seq x y z
N MET A 1 2.17 -13.57 9.68
CA MET A 1 2.88 -12.30 9.40
C MET A 1 4.35 -12.51 9.73
N LEU A 2 5.27 -12.28 8.79
CA LEU A 2 6.71 -12.36 9.08
C LEU A 2 7.12 -11.14 9.91
N LYS A 3 7.89 -11.36 10.98
CA LYS A 3 8.49 -10.29 11.78
C LYS A 3 9.96 -10.15 11.39
N CYS A 4 10.38 -8.94 11.05
CA CYS A 4 11.80 -8.65 10.87
C CYS A 4 12.49 -8.57 12.25
N ASP A 5 13.80 -8.78 12.29
CA ASP A 5 14.57 -8.55 13.52
C ASP A 5 14.64 -7.05 13.87
N GLU A 6 15.25 -6.72 15.01
CA GLU A 6 15.46 -5.34 15.47
C GLU A 6 16.27 -4.48 14.48
N ASN A 7 17.09 -5.13 13.64
CA ASN A 7 17.88 -4.53 12.58
C ASN A 7 17.15 -4.51 11.23
N TRP A 8 15.85 -4.78 11.22
CA TRP A 8 14.98 -4.80 10.03
C TRP A 8 15.43 -5.79 8.96
N THR A 9 16.23 -6.79 9.35
CA THR A 9 16.65 -7.87 8.47
C THR A 9 15.64 -9.01 8.54
N LEU A 10 15.28 -9.54 7.38
CA LEU A 10 14.56 -10.80 7.31
C LEU A 10 15.57 -11.94 7.34
N HIS A 11 15.44 -12.85 8.31
CA HIS A 11 16.34 -13.99 8.43
C HIS A 11 16.28 -14.85 7.16
N LYS A 12 17.43 -15.13 6.53
CA LYS A 12 17.50 -15.75 5.20
C LYS A 12 16.75 -17.09 5.13
N SER A 13 16.94 -17.97 6.12
CA SER A 13 16.26 -19.28 6.11
C SER A 13 14.74 -19.18 6.19
N TRP A 14 14.21 -18.18 6.89
CA TRP A 14 12.78 -17.93 7.02
C TRP A 14 12.23 -17.29 5.75
N ALA A 15 12.97 -16.33 5.19
CA ALA A 15 12.69 -15.74 3.89
C ALA A 15 12.59 -16.84 2.83
N ASP A 16 13.62 -17.68 2.71
CA ASP A 16 13.68 -18.74 1.71
C ASP A 16 12.53 -19.74 1.89
N SER A 17 12.22 -20.15 3.11
CA SER A 17 11.13 -21.10 3.36
C SER A 17 9.76 -20.53 3.00
N LEU A 18 9.52 -19.26 3.32
CA LEU A 18 8.26 -18.60 2.99
C LEU A 18 8.15 -18.33 1.50
N PHE A 19 9.19 -17.75 0.89
CA PHE A 19 9.18 -17.45 -0.54
C PHE A 19 9.14 -18.72 -1.38
N LYS A 20 9.79 -19.82 -0.98
CA LYS A 20 9.62 -21.13 -1.65
C LYS A 20 8.16 -21.58 -1.68
N ARG A 21 7.41 -21.37 -0.59
CA ARG A 21 5.98 -21.71 -0.56
C ARG A 21 5.19 -20.83 -1.53
N VAL A 22 5.42 -19.53 -1.51
CA VAL A 22 4.76 -18.55 -2.40
C VAL A 22 5.06 -18.87 -3.87
N LEU A 23 6.32 -19.20 -4.19
CA LEU A 23 6.78 -19.48 -5.55
C LEU A 23 6.22 -20.80 -6.10
N ARG A 24 6.04 -21.81 -5.25
CA ARG A 24 5.45 -23.12 -5.62
C ARG A 24 3.92 -23.09 -5.68
N SER A 25 3.29 -22.04 -5.19
CA SER A 25 1.83 -21.92 -5.21
C SER A 25 1.35 -21.77 -6.64
N GLU A 26 0.27 -22.48 -7.00
CA GLU A 26 -0.43 -22.27 -8.28
C GLU A 26 -1.40 -21.09 -8.23
N LEU A 27 -1.63 -20.54 -7.04
CA LEU A 27 -2.50 -19.39 -6.85
C LEU A 27 -1.72 -18.09 -7.03
N PRO A 28 -2.37 -17.03 -7.55
CA PRO A 28 -1.77 -15.70 -7.61
C PRO A 28 -1.65 -15.12 -6.19
N GLU A 29 -0.43 -15.15 -5.64
CA GLU A 29 -0.12 -14.61 -4.32
C GLU A 29 0.55 -13.23 -4.41
N TRP A 30 0.24 -12.36 -3.44
CA TRP A 30 0.78 -11.00 -3.37
C TRP A 30 1.72 -10.87 -2.18
N VAL A 31 2.91 -10.31 -2.42
CA VAL A 31 3.87 -9.97 -1.36
C VAL A 31 3.83 -8.46 -1.15
N ILE A 32 3.32 -8.04 0.00
CA ILE A 32 3.20 -6.62 0.36
C ILE A 32 4.31 -6.29 1.36
N LEU A 33 5.05 -5.21 1.08
CA LEU A 33 6.16 -4.73 1.91
C LEU A 33 5.94 -3.26 2.28
N PHE A 34 6.22 -2.93 3.53
CA PHE A 34 6.17 -1.56 4.05
C PHE A 34 7.57 -1.10 4.46
N PRO A 35 8.35 -0.52 3.52
CA PRO A 35 9.73 -0.14 3.78
C PRO A 35 9.87 0.98 4.82
N GLU A 36 8.88 1.84 5.01
CA GLU A 36 8.91 2.88 6.05
C GLU A 36 8.72 2.33 7.46
N VAL A 37 8.00 1.20 7.56
CA VAL A 37 7.68 0.43 8.77
C VAL A 37 6.84 1.17 9.81
N ASN A 38 7.15 2.43 10.07
CA ASN A 38 6.56 3.23 11.12
C ASN A 38 5.43 4.11 10.59
N ILE A 39 4.49 4.43 11.47
CA ILE A 39 3.51 5.49 11.23
C ILE A 39 4.23 6.83 11.43
N LYS A 40 4.08 7.75 10.47
CA LYS A 40 4.62 9.10 10.58
C LYS A 40 3.94 9.84 11.73
N THR A 41 4.72 10.20 12.73
CA THR A 41 4.32 11.09 13.83
C THR A 41 5.31 12.26 13.92
N PRO A 42 4.96 13.38 14.56
CA PRO A 42 5.88 14.51 14.73
C PRO A 42 7.18 14.08 15.42
N THR A 43 7.08 13.23 16.45
CA THR A 43 8.23 12.69 17.18
C THR A 43 9.13 11.84 16.29
N VAL A 44 8.56 10.90 15.52
CA VAL A 44 9.34 10.03 14.61
C VAL A 44 9.99 10.86 13.51
N THR A 45 9.28 11.86 12.98
CA THR A 45 9.81 12.77 11.95
C THR A 45 11.01 13.57 12.49
N TYR A 46 10.88 14.15 13.69
CA TYR A 46 11.98 14.88 14.33
C TYR A 46 13.21 13.99 14.56
N LEU A 47 13.02 12.79 15.12
CA LEU A 47 14.11 11.85 15.35
C LEU A 47 14.81 11.44 14.05
N GLN A 48 14.03 11.19 12.99
CA GLN A 48 14.55 10.90 11.67
C GLN A 48 15.37 12.07 11.11
N GLN A 49 14.89 13.30 11.24
CA GLN A 49 15.62 14.50 10.77
C GLN A 49 16.97 14.65 11.49
N VAL A 50 16.98 14.48 12.81
CA VAL A 50 18.22 14.50 13.61
C VAL A 50 19.20 13.42 13.14
N GLN A 51 18.72 12.21 12.89
CA GLN A 51 19.54 11.11 12.35
C GLN A 51 20.05 11.42 10.94
N SER A 52 19.18 11.92 10.06
CA SER A 52 19.51 12.21 8.67
C SER A 52 20.61 13.27 8.60
N LYS A 53 20.50 14.33 9.39
CA LYS A 53 21.54 15.38 9.53
C LYS A 53 22.86 14.83 10.06
N ARG A 54 22.82 13.94 11.05
CA ARG A 54 24.01 13.33 11.65
C ARG A 54 24.78 12.45 10.66
N TYR A 55 24.07 11.76 9.77
CA TYR A 55 24.64 10.81 8.82
C TYR A 55 24.70 11.32 7.37
N TYR A 56 24.42 12.61 7.14
CA TYR A 56 24.40 13.24 5.82
C TYR A 56 23.48 12.53 4.82
N LEU A 57 22.32 12.06 5.29
CA LEU A 57 21.29 11.44 4.47
C LEU A 57 20.32 12.50 3.90
N PRO A 58 19.63 12.20 2.79
CA PRO A 58 18.55 13.04 2.27
C PRO A 58 17.50 13.35 3.33
N GLU A 59 17.07 14.61 3.40
CA GLU A 59 15.98 15.04 4.25
C GLU A 59 14.64 14.84 3.54
N PHE A 60 13.70 14.16 4.22
CA PHE A 60 12.34 13.95 3.75
C PHE A 60 11.36 14.57 4.74
N GLU A 61 10.40 15.34 4.25
CA GLU A 61 9.38 15.99 5.07
C GLU A 61 8.04 15.24 5.00
N HIS A 62 7.68 14.73 3.83
CA HIS A 62 6.39 14.12 3.55
C HIS A 62 6.41 12.61 3.78
N VAL A 63 7.55 11.96 3.52
CA VAL A 63 7.75 10.52 3.74
C VAL A 63 8.77 10.22 4.85
N LEU A 64 8.72 9.01 5.40
CA LEU A 64 9.79 8.51 6.26
C LEU A 64 10.91 7.89 5.42
N TYR A 65 12.12 7.89 5.97
CA TYR A 65 13.29 7.30 5.33
C TYR A 65 13.09 5.78 5.16
N PRO A 66 13.28 5.21 3.96
CA PRO A 66 12.98 3.82 3.71
C PRO A 66 14.00 2.88 4.36
N ARG A 67 13.51 1.80 4.97
CA ARG A 67 14.34 0.72 5.51
C ARG A 67 14.64 -0.30 4.41
N PHE A 68 15.87 -0.22 3.91
CA PHE A 68 16.37 -1.02 2.78
C PHE A 68 16.49 -2.52 3.06
N SER A 69 16.73 -2.92 4.31
CA SER A 69 17.17 -4.28 4.63
C SER A 69 16.11 -5.35 4.33
N GLY A 70 14.86 -5.12 4.74
CA GLY A 70 13.75 -6.03 4.49
C GLY A 70 13.41 -6.14 3.00
N LEU A 71 13.40 -5.01 2.28
CA LEU A 71 13.19 -4.97 0.84
C LEU A 71 14.26 -5.78 0.10
N HIS A 72 15.54 -5.57 0.45
CA HIS A 72 16.66 -6.30 -0.15
C HIS A 72 16.53 -7.81 0.03
N SER A 73 16.23 -8.28 1.24
CA SER A 73 16.03 -9.71 1.50
C SER A 73 14.87 -10.29 0.69
N ALA A 74 13.74 -9.57 0.59
CA ALA A 74 12.58 -10.01 -0.18
C ALA A 74 12.89 -10.10 -1.68
N ILE A 75 13.39 -9.01 -2.28
CA ILE A 75 13.71 -8.98 -3.72
C ILE A 75 14.75 -10.03 -4.07
N THR A 76 15.79 -10.18 -3.24
CA THR A 76 16.83 -11.17 -3.46
C THR A 76 16.28 -12.59 -3.44
N SER A 77 15.36 -12.90 -2.51
CA SER A 77 14.78 -14.25 -2.40
C SER A 77 13.81 -14.55 -3.53
N LEU A 78 13.01 -13.56 -3.94
CA LEU A 78 12.07 -13.67 -5.06
C LEU A 78 12.81 -13.81 -6.40
N SER A 79 13.81 -12.96 -6.65
CA SER A 79 14.52 -12.92 -7.93
C SER A 79 15.55 -14.05 -8.13
N ARG A 80 16.02 -14.71 -7.07
CA ARG A 80 17.00 -15.82 -7.17
C ARG A 80 16.41 -17.10 -7.73
N THR A 81 15.09 -17.24 -7.73
CA THR A 81 14.46 -18.49 -8.12
C THR A 81 14.09 -18.42 -9.60
N PRO A 82 14.58 -19.36 -10.45
CA PRO A 82 14.25 -19.39 -11.87
C PRO A 82 12.74 -19.51 -12.15
N GLU A 83 12.00 -20.05 -11.18
CA GLU A 83 10.54 -20.24 -11.19
C GLU A 83 9.76 -19.00 -10.68
N SER A 84 10.41 -17.83 -10.57
CA SER A 84 9.74 -16.62 -10.11
C SER A 84 8.62 -16.21 -11.05
N LYS A 85 7.37 -16.39 -10.60
CA LYS A 85 6.16 -15.87 -11.25
C LYS A 85 5.98 -14.34 -11.06
N PHE A 86 6.90 -13.68 -10.35
CA PHE A 86 6.83 -12.24 -10.08
C PHE A 86 7.56 -11.43 -11.15
N ASP A 87 6.80 -10.76 -12.01
CA ASP A 87 7.35 -9.93 -13.08
C ASP A 87 7.33 -8.43 -12.78
N THR A 88 6.37 -7.98 -11.95
CA THR A 88 6.09 -6.56 -11.74
C THR A 88 6.09 -6.20 -10.27
N LEU A 89 6.83 -5.15 -9.93
CA LEU A 89 6.77 -4.45 -8.66
C LEU A 89 5.76 -3.31 -8.76
N TYR A 90 4.77 -3.33 -7.89
CA TYR A 90 3.81 -2.24 -7.74
C TYR A 90 4.27 -1.32 -6.63
N ASP A 91 4.61 -0.10 -7.00
CA ASP A 91 4.92 0.96 -6.07
C ASP A 91 3.67 1.80 -5.84
N ILE A 92 3.12 1.74 -4.63
CA ILE A 92 1.85 2.36 -4.28
C ILE A 92 2.12 3.46 -3.26
N THR A 93 1.64 4.66 -3.56
CA THR A 93 1.68 5.80 -2.63
C THR A 93 0.25 6.24 -2.35
N ILE A 94 -0.13 6.27 -1.08
CA ILE A 94 -1.47 6.64 -0.64
C ILE A 94 -1.37 7.94 0.14
N SER A 95 -2.10 8.96 -0.28
CA SER A 95 -2.25 10.22 0.47
C SER A 95 -3.71 10.46 0.82
N TYR A 96 -3.92 11.14 1.95
CA TYR A 96 -5.24 11.40 2.53
C TYR A 96 -5.44 12.90 2.67
N GLU A 97 -6.67 13.35 2.45
CA GLU A 97 -7.07 14.75 2.61
C GLU A 97 -8.13 14.88 3.72
N PRO A 98 -7.96 15.79 4.71
CA PRO A 98 -6.79 16.64 4.99
C PRO A 98 -5.65 15.92 5.73
N GLN A 99 -5.94 14.77 6.35
CA GLN A 99 -4.97 13.96 7.09
C GLN A 99 -5.42 12.50 7.13
N PRO A 100 -4.51 11.53 7.41
CA PRO A 100 -4.89 10.14 7.58
C PRO A 100 -5.97 10.00 8.66
N PRO A 101 -7.12 9.36 8.37
CA PRO A 101 -8.19 9.22 9.35
C PRO A 101 -7.78 8.20 10.40
N SER A 102 -8.26 8.40 11.63
CA SER A 102 -8.27 7.32 12.61
C SER A 102 -9.21 6.19 12.16
N LEU A 103 -9.02 4.98 12.69
CA LEU A 103 -9.90 3.84 12.40
C LEU A 103 -11.37 4.18 12.70
N MET A 104 -11.64 4.89 13.80
CA MET A 104 -12.98 5.32 14.16
C MET A 104 -13.55 6.35 13.18
N GLN A 105 -12.76 7.32 12.73
CA GLN A 105 -13.19 8.27 11.71
C GLN A 105 -13.46 7.57 10.37
N PHE A 106 -12.70 6.54 10.04
CA PHE A 106 -12.94 5.76 8.82
C PHE A 106 -14.32 5.07 8.84
N PHE A 107 -14.77 4.57 9.99
CA PHE A 107 -16.06 3.86 10.10
C PHE A 107 -17.26 4.76 10.47
N ALA A 108 -17.03 5.85 11.22
CA ALA A 108 -18.09 6.63 11.85
C ALA A 108 -18.16 8.10 11.40
N SER A 109 -17.33 8.52 10.43
CA SER A 109 -17.38 9.89 9.90
C SER A 109 -18.49 10.03 8.85
N ASP A 110 -19.35 11.02 9.02
CA ASP A 110 -20.32 11.43 8.00
C ASP A 110 -19.69 12.24 6.86
N LYS A 111 -18.43 12.68 7.02
CA LYS A 111 -17.70 13.44 6.00
C LYS A 111 -17.03 12.50 5.00
N PRO A 112 -17.07 12.82 3.69
CA PRO A 112 -16.37 12.04 2.68
C PRO A 112 -14.86 12.11 2.92
N LEU A 113 -14.24 10.94 2.97
CA LEU A 113 -12.79 10.82 2.99
C LEU A 113 -12.27 10.78 1.55
N VAL A 114 -11.42 11.74 1.19
CA VAL A 114 -10.75 11.74 -0.11
C VAL A 114 -9.38 11.08 0.05
N VAL A 115 -9.14 10.05 -0.77
CA VAL A 115 -7.90 9.28 -0.78
C VAL A 115 -7.35 9.30 -2.20
N TYR A 116 -6.10 9.75 -2.35
CA TYR A 116 -5.39 9.68 -3.61
C TYR A 116 -4.44 8.49 -3.57
N VAL A 117 -4.53 7.65 -4.61
CA VAL A 117 -3.69 6.47 -4.75
C VAL A 117 -2.89 6.61 -6.04
N ASP A 118 -1.59 6.83 -5.90
CA ASP A 118 -0.64 6.74 -7.01
C ASP A 118 -0.12 5.31 -7.11
N VAL A 119 -0.16 4.73 -8.31
CA VAL A 119 0.29 3.36 -8.58
C VAL A 119 1.27 3.39 -9.73
N GLN A 120 2.53 3.06 -9.45
CA GLN A 120 3.59 2.96 -10.45
C GLN A 120 3.99 1.50 -10.65
N MET A 121 3.88 1.02 -11.88
CA MET A 121 4.30 -0.32 -12.25
C MET A 121 5.75 -0.31 -12.71
N LYS A 122 6.60 -1.07 -12.02
CA LYS A 122 8.04 -1.17 -12.31
C LYS A 122 8.37 -2.65 -12.59
N PRO A 123 8.94 -3.00 -13.75
CA PRO A 123 9.38 -4.37 -14.01
C PRO A 123 10.41 -4.80 -12.97
N LEU A 124 10.24 -6.00 -12.38
CA LEU A 124 11.15 -6.50 -11.35
C LEU A 124 12.58 -6.67 -11.89
N SER A 125 12.71 -6.95 -13.19
CA SER A 125 14.00 -7.01 -13.91
C SER A 125 14.79 -5.69 -13.91
N ARG A 126 14.12 -4.54 -13.73
CA ARG A 126 14.78 -3.23 -13.63
C ARG A 126 15.28 -2.93 -12.22
N VAL A 127 14.88 -3.72 -11.22
CA VAL A 127 15.24 -3.49 -9.83
C VAL A 127 16.61 -4.11 -9.56
N PRO A 128 17.59 -3.33 -9.07
CA PRO A 128 18.95 -3.85 -8.88
C PRO A 128 19.03 -4.85 -7.72
N LEU A 129 19.71 -5.98 -7.94
CA LEU A 129 19.87 -7.04 -6.94
C LEU A 129 21.03 -6.80 -5.96
N LYS A 130 22.02 -5.99 -6.36
CA LYS A 130 23.17 -5.67 -5.50
C LYS A 130 22.73 -4.66 -4.44
N ARG A 131 22.93 -5.00 -3.15
CA ARG A 131 22.60 -4.16 -1.99
C ARG A 131 22.91 -2.67 -2.17
N SER A 132 24.14 -2.31 -2.50
CA SER A 132 24.55 -0.90 -2.67
C SER A 132 23.81 -0.17 -3.80
N LYS A 133 23.47 -0.88 -4.89
CA LYS A 133 22.71 -0.30 -5.99
C LYS A 133 21.22 -0.19 -5.66
N LEU A 134 20.71 -1.13 -4.88
CA LEU A 134 19.33 -1.13 -4.41
C LEU A 134 19.06 0.00 -3.43
N GLU A 135 19.99 0.28 -2.52
CA GLU A 135 19.91 1.43 -1.61
C GLU A 135 19.76 2.74 -2.40
N GLY A 136 20.68 3.04 -3.31
CA GLY A 136 20.59 4.27 -4.13
C GLY A 136 19.35 4.32 -5.04
N TRP A 137 18.91 3.18 -5.57
CA TRP A 137 17.66 3.11 -6.35
C TRP A 137 16.42 3.39 -5.49
N LEU A 138 16.40 2.88 -4.26
CA LEU A 138 15.31 3.07 -3.32
C LEU A 138 15.26 4.52 -2.85
N GLU A 139 16.40 5.10 -2.49
CA GLU A 139 16.51 6.52 -2.13
C GLU A 139 16.02 7.43 -3.26
N LYS A 140 16.41 7.15 -4.51
CA LYS A 140 15.89 7.89 -5.67
C LYS A 140 14.37 7.78 -5.81
N THR A 141 13.82 6.59 -5.63
CA THR A 141 12.38 6.36 -5.66
C THR A 141 11.67 7.15 -4.56
N TRP A 142 12.26 7.25 -3.37
CA TRP A 142 11.71 8.04 -2.26
C TRP A 142 11.79 9.55 -2.53
N MET A 143 12.87 10.03 -3.14
CA MET A 143 12.95 11.43 -3.58
C MET A 143 11.90 11.79 -4.63
N GLU A 144 11.57 10.87 -5.54
CA GLU A 144 10.49 11.07 -6.51
C GLU A 144 9.12 11.15 -5.82
N LYS A 145 8.87 10.31 -4.82
CA LYS A 145 7.64 10.35 -4.01
C LYS A 145 7.51 11.63 -3.19
N GLU A 146 8.60 12.09 -2.58
CA GLU A 146 8.62 13.35 -1.84
C GLU A 146 8.16 14.51 -2.72
N LYS A 147 8.76 14.64 -3.92
CA LYS A 147 8.38 15.67 -4.90
C LYS A 147 6.94 15.53 -5.37
N TYR A 148 6.47 14.30 -5.60
CA TYR A 148 5.09 14.05 -5.98
C TYR A 148 4.12 14.53 -4.90
N LEU A 149 4.37 14.19 -3.64
CA LEU A 149 3.53 14.61 -2.52
C LEU A 149 3.57 16.12 -2.29
N GLU A 150 4.73 16.75 -2.45
CA GLU A 150 4.88 18.21 -2.39
C GLU A 150 4.08 18.90 -3.50
N SER A 151 4.20 18.43 -4.74
CA SER A 151 3.46 18.99 -5.89
C SER A 151 1.95 18.84 -5.75
N ASN A 152 1.50 17.70 -5.21
CA ASN A 152 0.09 17.46 -4.95
C ASN A 152 -0.46 18.38 -3.86
N LYS A 153 0.30 18.66 -2.80
CA LYS A 153 -0.09 19.66 -1.80
C LYS A 153 -0.17 21.09 -2.36
N GLY A 154 0.78 21.48 -3.21
CA GLY A 154 0.75 22.82 -3.82
C GLY A 154 -0.46 23.05 -4.73
N ASN A 155 -0.90 22.00 -5.44
CA ASN A 155 -2.14 22.04 -6.24
C ASN A 155 -3.41 22.04 -5.38
N GLN A 156 -3.33 21.59 -4.12
CA GLN A 156 -4.45 21.59 -3.17
C GLN A 156 -4.72 22.98 -2.60
N GLU A 157 -3.68 23.80 -2.35
CA GLU A 157 -3.85 25.17 -1.84
C GLU A 157 -4.39 26.15 -2.90
N GLN A 158 -4.21 25.86 -4.18
CA GLN A 158 -4.71 26.68 -5.30
C GLN A 158 -6.08 26.20 -5.83
N GLY A 159 -6.60 25.09 -5.30
CA GLY A 159 -7.75 24.35 -5.84
C GLY A 159 -9.13 24.65 -5.24
N GLU A 160 -9.31 25.71 -4.44
CA GLU A 160 -10.66 26.16 -4.02
C GLU A 160 -11.46 26.82 -5.16
N ALA A 161 -10.88 27.02 -6.34
CA ALA A 161 -11.60 27.48 -7.52
C ALA A 161 -11.23 26.67 -8.77
N SER A 162 -12.24 26.04 -9.36
CA SER A 162 -12.27 25.38 -10.67
C SER A 162 -11.96 23.88 -10.71
N SER A 163 -13.04 23.12 -10.55
CA SER A 163 -13.40 21.96 -11.38
C SER A 163 -12.51 21.71 -12.61
N ARG A 164 -11.69 20.64 -12.55
CA ARG A 164 -11.21 19.78 -13.67
C ARG A 164 -10.22 18.77 -13.04
N SER A 165 -10.21 17.48 -13.32
CA SER A 165 -10.69 16.71 -14.47
C SER A 165 -11.09 15.30 -13.99
N ARG A 166 -12.20 14.78 -14.49
CA ARG A 166 -12.71 13.44 -14.17
C ARG A 166 -11.70 12.38 -14.60
N SER A 167 -11.22 11.56 -13.66
CA SER A 167 -10.48 10.34 -13.96
C SER A 167 -11.35 9.12 -13.60
N ILE A 168 -11.16 8.03 -14.34
CA ILE A 168 -12.10 6.90 -14.57
C ILE A 168 -12.47 6.05 -13.32
N LEU A 169 -12.13 6.50 -12.10
CA LEU A 169 -12.39 5.78 -10.85
C LEU A 169 -13.16 6.59 -9.80
N ASP A 170 -13.99 7.55 -10.21
CA ASP A 170 -15.06 8.07 -9.36
C ASP A 170 -16.16 7.00 -9.18
N VAL A 171 -15.82 5.92 -8.48
CA VAL A 171 -16.81 5.02 -7.89
C VAL A 171 -16.94 5.49 -6.44
N PRO A 172 -18.06 6.12 -6.04
CA PRO A 172 -18.33 6.34 -4.64
C PRO A 172 -18.23 4.99 -3.93
N LEU A 173 -17.40 4.87 -2.90
CA LEU A 173 -17.25 3.67 -2.07
C LEU A 173 -18.59 3.14 -1.51
N LEU A 174 -19.64 3.97 -1.55
CA LEU A 174 -21.03 3.62 -1.25
C LEU A 174 -21.73 2.73 -2.31
N THR A 175 -21.15 2.53 -3.49
CA THR A 175 -21.77 1.73 -4.57
C THR A 175 -21.41 0.24 -4.51
N ILE A 176 -20.41 -0.14 -3.70
CA ILE A 176 -19.90 -1.53 -3.66
C ILE A 176 -20.66 -2.43 -2.66
N TRP A 177 -21.58 -1.89 -1.84
CA TRP A 177 -22.34 -2.69 -0.85
C TRP A 177 -23.83 -2.87 -1.14
N LYS A 178 -24.34 -2.46 -2.31
CA LYS A 178 -25.78 -2.60 -2.63
C LYS A 178 -26.13 -3.54 -3.78
N THR A 179 -25.25 -4.48 -4.12
CA THR A 179 -25.55 -5.50 -5.14
C THR A 179 -25.12 -6.91 -4.74
N ARG A 180 -25.43 -7.34 -3.50
CA ARG A 180 -25.63 -8.77 -3.17
C ARG A 180 -26.33 -9.00 -1.82
N ALA A 181 -27.37 -8.23 -1.53
CA ALA A 181 -28.30 -8.54 -0.43
C ALA A 181 -29.70 -8.08 -0.83
N GLY A 182 -30.31 -8.82 -1.75
CA GLY A 182 -31.65 -8.52 -2.26
C GLY A 182 -31.96 -9.38 -3.47
N SER A 183 -32.33 -10.65 -3.23
CA SER A 183 -33.21 -11.45 -4.12
C SER A 183 -33.30 -12.95 -3.77
N THR A 184 -32.73 -13.46 -2.66
CA THR A 184 -32.79 -14.91 -2.38
C THR A 184 -33.30 -15.35 -1.02
N PHE A 185 -33.70 -14.45 -0.11
CA PHE A 185 -34.30 -14.85 1.18
C PHE A 185 -35.80 -14.55 1.34
N ASP A 186 -36.42 -13.74 0.47
CA ASP A 186 -37.87 -13.47 0.54
C ASP A 186 -38.74 -14.50 -0.21
N ASN A 187 -38.16 -15.41 -0.99
CA ASN A 187 -38.90 -16.44 -1.73
C ASN A 187 -39.14 -17.75 -0.95
N ILE A 188 -38.53 -17.92 0.22
CA ILE A 188 -38.75 -19.10 1.08
C ILE A 188 -39.83 -18.81 2.15
N ALA A 189 -40.04 -17.53 2.51
CA ALA A 189 -41.10 -17.13 3.45
C ALA A 189 -42.49 -16.95 2.81
N LYS A 190 -42.59 -16.89 1.47
CA LYS A 190 -43.88 -16.80 0.76
C LYS A 190 -44.44 -18.14 0.25
N GLN A 191 -43.63 -19.20 0.18
CA GLN A 191 -44.11 -20.54 -0.20
C GLN A 191 -44.66 -21.37 0.97
N SER A 192 -44.43 -20.97 2.23
CA SER A 192 -45.02 -21.62 3.41
C SER A 192 -46.39 -21.07 3.82
N SER A 193 -46.85 -19.96 3.23
CA SER A 193 -48.14 -19.31 3.57
C SER A 193 -49.28 -19.57 2.57
N GLN A 194 -49.00 -20.20 1.41
CA GLN A 194 -50.04 -20.58 0.43
C GLN A 194 -50.44 -22.06 0.45
N LYS A 195 -49.90 -22.88 1.38
CA LYS A 195 -50.24 -24.31 1.48
C LYS A 195 -51.27 -24.69 2.55
N ASN A 196 -51.91 -23.71 3.19
CA ASN A 196 -52.93 -23.94 4.25
C ASN A 196 -54.30 -23.31 3.94
N GLN A 197 -54.72 -23.24 2.67
CA GLN A 197 -56.10 -22.86 2.31
C GLN A 197 -56.81 -23.79 1.31
N PHE A 198 -56.26 -24.99 1.03
CA PHE A 198 -57.02 -26.04 0.35
C PHE A 198 -56.65 -27.42 0.92
N SER A 199 -57.30 -27.78 2.03
CA SER A 199 -57.78 -29.12 2.40
C SER A 199 -58.63 -29.00 3.64
#